data_AF-A0A318A1N9-F1
#
_entry.id   AF-A0A318A1N9-F1
#
_cell.length_a   1.000
_cell.length_b   1.000
_cell.length_c   1.000
_cell.angle_alpha   90.00
_cell.angle_beta   90.00
_cell.angle_gamma   90.00
#
_symmetry.space_group_name_H-M   'P 1'
#
loop_
_entity.id
_entity.type
_entity.pdbx_description
1 polymer ?
#
loop_
_entity_poly.entity_id
_entity_poly.type
_entity_poly.pdbx_seq_one_letter_code
_entity_poly.pdbx_strand_id
1 'polypeptide(L)'
;MLLTVFMTAEPQSYYLTDDSDWHADSMPPIAAQLRNCIFGSDWLEGEPSAFDTGHRETARLLETNVGVSPTILGQFDPKQPRKSIPPDRTVLTLFEKRAVVAEGKLVRIWPHRHEAKPKRGSAGFFAITEGTSFSHLRVQLYDEINHAVAQAKVLSARMNGSPVVVVRFLSQTDWY
;
A
#
# COMPACT_ATOMS: atom_id res chain seq x y z
N MET A 1 30.93 -27.44 -5.83
CA MET A 1 29.92 -26.68 -6.60
C MET A 1 29.43 -25.55 -5.71
N LEU A 2 30.00 -24.35 -5.85
CA LEU A 2 29.62 -23.18 -5.06
C LEU A 2 28.39 -22.54 -5.74
N LEU A 3 27.25 -22.57 -5.06
CA LEU A 3 26.09 -21.76 -5.45
C LEU A 3 26.41 -20.29 -5.11
N THR A 4 26.73 -19.51 -6.12
CA THR A 4 26.75 -18.05 -6.01
C THR A 4 25.29 -17.59 -5.88
N VAL A 5 24.86 -17.26 -4.67
CA VAL A 5 23.60 -16.57 -4.43
C VAL A 5 23.77 -15.14 -4.94
N PHE A 6 23.13 -14.80 -6.05
CA PHE A 6 23.03 -13.42 -6.50
C PHE A 6 22.09 -12.69 -5.54
N MET A 7 22.64 -12.05 -4.51
CA MET A 7 21.91 -11.03 -3.77
C MET A 7 21.54 -9.93 -4.75
N THR A 8 20.26 -9.75 -5.06
CA THR A 8 19.84 -8.65 -5.92
C THR A 8 19.89 -7.37 -5.09
N ALA A 9 20.91 -6.54 -5.33
CA ALA A 9 21.05 -5.27 -4.64
C ALA A 9 19.77 -4.42 -4.82
N GLU A 10 19.38 -3.69 -3.76
CA GLU A 10 18.23 -2.79 -3.79
C GLU A 10 18.39 -1.79 -4.95
N PRO A 11 17.37 -1.63 -5.83
CA PRO A 11 17.43 -0.65 -6.89
C PRO A 11 17.50 0.76 -6.31
N GLN A 12 18.34 1.60 -6.89
CA GLN A 12 18.36 3.01 -6.52
C GLN A 12 17.03 3.66 -6.89
N SER A 13 16.48 4.49 -6.00
CA SER A 13 15.14 5.04 -6.16
C SER A 13 14.96 5.83 -7.46
N TYR A 14 15.99 6.50 -7.94
CA TYR A 14 15.95 7.28 -9.19
C TYR A 14 15.87 6.45 -10.48
N TYR A 15 16.08 5.12 -10.40
CA TYR A 15 15.84 4.19 -11.53
C TYR A 15 14.44 3.57 -11.51
N LEU A 16 13.64 3.82 -10.48
CA LEU A 16 12.30 3.23 -10.38
C LEU A 16 11.35 3.90 -11.37
N THR A 17 10.57 3.07 -12.04
CA THR A 17 9.53 3.43 -13.00
C THR A 17 8.22 2.75 -12.61
N ASP A 18 7.11 3.13 -13.25
CA ASP A 18 5.81 2.49 -12.97
C ASP A 18 5.77 0.99 -13.30
N ASP A 19 6.66 0.52 -14.17
CA ASP A 19 6.79 -0.90 -14.54
C ASP A 19 7.75 -1.69 -13.64
N SER A 20 8.38 -1.04 -12.66
CA SER A 20 9.36 -1.70 -11.79
C SER A 20 8.72 -2.83 -10.97
N ASP A 21 9.40 -3.97 -10.93
CA ASP A 21 9.02 -5.15 -10.15
C ASP A 21 10.28 -5.68 -9.46
N TRP A 22 10.32 -5.60 -8.13
CA TRP A 22 11.49 -6.02 -7.34
C TRP A 22 11.10 -6.39 -5.92
N HIS A 23 11.74 -7.40 -5.33
CA HIS A 23 11.50 -7.88 -3.96
C HIS A 23 12.85 -8.11 -3.27
N ALA A 24 12.96 -7.70 -2.02
CA ALA A 24 14.17 -7.92 -1.22
C ALA A 24 14.37 -9.42 -0.91
N ASP A 25 15.61 -9.90 -0.99
CA ASP A 25 15.93 -11.29 -0.63
C ASP A 25 15.81 -11.54 0.89
N SER A 26 16.12 -10.52 1.70
CA SER A 26 15.95 -10.54 3.15
C SER A 26 14.95 -9.47 3.59
N MET A 27 13.98 -9.91 4.39
CA MET A 27 12.88 -9.09 4.86
C MET A 27 13.18 -8.58 6.28
N PRO A 28 13.17 -7.26 6.54
CA PRO A 28 13.09 -6.78 7.91
C PRO A 28 11.76 -7.25 8.54
N PRO A 29 11.70 -7.45 9.86
CA PRO A 29 10.44 -7.75 10.53
C PRO A 29 9.42 -6.62 10.32
N ILE A 30 8.26 -6.95 9.76
CA ILE A 30 7.15 -6.00 9.59
C ILE A 30 6.15 -6.27 10.72
N ALA A 31 6.27 -5.52 11.81
CA ALA A 31 5.41 -5.63 12.99
C ALA A 31 4.45 -4.43 13.10
N ALA A 32 3.73 -4.14 12.02
CA ALA A 32 2.75 -3.07 11.98
C ALA A 32 1.36 -3.58 11.62
N GLN A 33 0.35 -3.01 12.26
CA GLN A 33 -1.06 -3.32 12.06
C GLN A 33 -1.85 -2.05 11.82
N LEU A 34 -2.49 -1.98 10.66
CA LEU A 34 -3.51 -0.97 10.40
C LEU A 34 -4.84 -1.44 10.99
N ARG A 35 -5.64 -0.49 11.48
CA ARG A 35 -7.05 -0.78 11.78
C ARG A 35 -7.74 -1.26 10.53
N ASN A 36 -8.56 -2.30 10.66
CA ASN A 36 -9.35 -2.82 9.56
C ASN A 36 -10.65 -2.03 9.40
N CYS A 37 -11.01 -1.66 8.17
CA CYS A 37 -12.29 -1.04 7.85
C CYS A 37 -13.38 -2.05 7.41
N ILE A 38 -13.06 -3.34 7.35
CA ILE A 38 -13.96 -4.44 6.99
C ILE A 38 -14.57 -5.03 8.28
N PHE A 39 -15.91 -5.00 8.37
CA PHE A 39 -16.70 -5.47 9.51
C PHE A 39 -17.78 -6.46 9.05
N GLY A 40 -18.01 -7.51 9.84
CA GLY A 40 -19.14 -8.42 9.63
C GLY A 40 -19.13 -9.19 8.31
N SER A 41 -17.95 -9.42 7.72
CA SER A 41 -17.80 -10.16 6.47
C SER A 41 -16.45 -10.87 6.37
N ASP A 42 -16.43 -11.97 5.63
CA ASP A 42 -15.32 -12.92 5.44
C ASP A 42 -14.63 -12.78 4.08
N TRP A 43 -15.09 -11.90 3.17
CA TRP A 43 -14.58 -11.86 1.79
C TRP A 43 -13.11 -11.41 1.66
N LEU A 44 -12.52 -10.85 2.73
CA LEU A 44 -11.08 -10.58 2.86
C LEU A 44 -10.47 -11.33 4.06
N GLU A 45 -11.13 -12.35 4.58
CA GLU A 45 -10.59 -13.19 5.63
C GLU A 45 -9.40 -14.00 5.09
N GLY A 46 -8.27 -13.95 5.80
CA GLY A 46 -7.03 -14.61 5.36
C GLY A 46 -6.26 -13.88 4.25
N GLU A 47 -6.80 -12.80 3.70
CA GLU A 47 -6.09 -12.00 2.70
C GLU A 47 -4.90 -11.25 3.31
N PRO A 48 -3.81 -11.01 2.54
CA PRO A 48 -2.60 -10.41 3.08
C PRO A 48 -2.84 -9.00 3.63
N SER A 49 -2.10 -8.63 4.68
CA SER A 49 -2.18 -7.27 5.21
C SER A 49 -1.70 -6.22 4.19
N ALA A 50 -2.00 -4.95 4.44
CA ALA A 50 -1.50 -3.85 3.60
C ALA A 50 0.03 -3.80 3.52
N PHE A 51 0.76 -4.31 4.52
CA PHE A 51 2.22 -4.34 4.54
C PHE A 51 2.82 -5.66 4.08
N ASP A 52 2.01 -6.70 3.84
CA ASP A 52 2.51 -7.98 3.33
C ASP A 52 3.22 -7.80 1.98
N THR A 53 4.29 -8.54 1.73
CA THR A 53 5.03 -8.45 0.45
C THR A 53 5.14 -9.79 -0.28
N GLY A 54 4.60 -10.87 0.30
CA GLY A 54 4.76 -12.24 -0.21
C GLY A 54 3.98 -12.52 -1.49
N HIS A 55 3.05 -11.64 -1.87
CA HIS A 55 2.25 -11.78 -3.07
C HIS A 55 2.90 -11.19 -4.33
N ARG A 56 2.76 -11.89 -5.46
CA ARG A 56 3.30 -11.43 -6.76
C ARG A 56 2.42 -10.38 -7.44
N GLU A 57 1.11 -10.44 -7.23
CA GLU A 57 0.14 -9.60 -7.92
C GLU A 57 0.17 -8.15 -7.42
N THR A 58 -0.05 -7.19 -8.33
CA THR A 58 -0.32 -5.80 -7.97
C THR A 58 -1.72 -5.69 -7.41
N ALA A 59 -1.80 -5.34 -6.14
CA ALA A 59 -3.03 -5.43 -5.39
C ALA A 59 -3.68 -4.08 -5.14
N ARG A 60 -4.89 -4.10 -4.58
CA ARG A 60 -5.63 -2.90 -4.18
C ARG A 60 -5.89 -2.89 -2.67
N LEU A 61 -6.18 -1.71 -2.15
CA LEU A 61 -6.56 -1.47 -0.76
C LEU A 61 -7.75 -0.51 -0.73
N LEU A 62 -8.66 -0.71 0.22
CA LEU A 62 -9.70 0.25 0.55
C LEU A 62 -9.29 1.03 1.80
N GLU A 63 -9.54 2.33 1.79
CA GLU A 63 -9.34 3.20 2.94
C GLU A 63 -10.66 3.90 3.28
N THR A 64 -10.96 3.98 4.58
CA THR A 64 -11.89 4.94 5.18
C THR A 64 -11.17 5.74 6.27
N ASN A 65 -11.84 6.70 6.90
CA ASN A 65 -11.32 7.37 8.11
C ASN A 65 -11.08 6.42 9.31
N VAL A 66 -11.70 5.24 9.32
CA VAL A 66 -11.62 4.26 10.42
C VAL A 66 -10.43 3.30 10.25
N GLY A 67 -10.02 3.05 9.01
CA GLY A 67 -8.91 2.13 8.74
C GLY A 67 -8.71 1.78 7.27
N VAL A 68 -7.90 0.75 7.05
CA VAL A 68 -7.50 0.25 5.74
C VAL A 68 -7.81 -1.25 5.67
N SER A 69 -8.35 -1.71 4.56
CA SER A 69 -8.67 -3.13 4.36
C SER A 69 -7.38 -3.97 4.24
N PRO A 70 -7.48 -5.30 4.41
CA PRO A 70 -6.53 -6.21 3.80
C PRO A 70 -6.41 -5.98 2.29
N THR A 71 -5.36 -6.56 1.75
CA THR A 71 -5.02 -6.51 0.33
C THR A 71 -6.08 -7.24 -0.49
N ILE A 72 -6.60 -6.61 -1.55
CA ILE A 72 -7.53 -7.22 -2.50
C ILE A 72 -6.70 -7.76 -3.68
N LEU A 73 -6.47 -9.07 -3.69
CA LEU A 73 -5.85 -9.79 -4.81
C LEU A 73 -6.89 -10.14 -5.90
N GLY A 74 -6.44 -10.40 -7.13
CA GLY A 74 -7.33 -10.85 -8.21
C GLY A 74 -8.43 -9.86 -8.66
N GLN A 75 -9.66 -10.33 -8.82
CA GLN A 75 -10.80 -9.52 -9.27
C GLN A 75 -11.43 -8.73 -8.10
N PHE A 76 -11.89 -7.51 -8.37
CA PHE A 76 -12.59 -6.67 -7.38
C PHE A 76 -13.99 -6.35 -7.87
N ASP A 77 -14.99 -6.67 -7.04
CA ASP A 77 -16.35 -6.22 -7.23
C ASP A 77 -16.61 -4.95 -6.40
N PRO A 78 -16.82 -3.78 -7.04
CA PRO A 78 -17.12 -2.53 -6.35
C PRO A 78 -18.37 -2.55 -5.47
N LYS A 79 -19.22 -3.59 -5.55
CA LYS A 79 -20.40 -3.77 -4.69
C LYS A 79 -20.09 -4.49 -3.39
N GLN A 80 -19.01 -5.27 -3.30
CA GLN A 80 -18.63 -6.01 -2.09
C GLN A 80 -18.49 -5.10 -0.85
N PRO A 81 -17.85 -3.91 -0.94
CA PRO A 81 -17.64 -3.07 0.24
C PRO A 81 -18.95 -2.65 0.93
N ARG A 82 -20.08 -2.54 0.21
CA ARG A 82 -21.38 -2.15 0.80
C ARG A 82 -21.91 -3.12 1.83
N LYS A 83 -21.47 -4.38 1.80
CA LYS A 83 -21.88 -5.40 2.78
C LYS A 83 -21.03 -5.39 4.03
N SER A 84 -19.81 -4.84 3.95
CA SER A 84 -18.80 -4.99 5.00
C SER A 84 -18.27 -3.68 5.57
N ILE A 85 -18.53 -2.54 4.92
CA ILE A 85 -18.12 -1.22 5.39
C ILE A 85 -19.40 -0.42 5.68
N PRO A 86 -19.74 -0.16 6.95
CA PRO A 86 -20.90 0.63 7.30
C PRO A 86 -20.88 2.00 6.59
N PRO A 87 -22.01 2.47 6.06
CA PRO A 87 -22.13 3.82 5.52
C PRO A 87 -22.25 4.82 6.68
N ASP A 88 -21.13 5.14 7.32
CA ASP A 88 -20.99 6.36 8.10
C ASP A 88 -20.62 7.52 7.16
N ARG A 89 -20.90 8.80 7.48
CA ARG A 89 -20.66 9.97 6.59
C ARG A 89 -19.17 10.14 6.27
N THR A 90 -18.64 9.31 5.39
CA THR A 90 -17.21 9.11 5.17
C THR A 90 -16.93 9.00 3.68
N VAL A 91 -15.67 8.70 3.39
CA VAL A 91 -15.15 8.57 2.03
C VAL A 91 -14.56 7.17 1.93
N LEU A 92 -14.93 6.47 0.86
CA LEU A 92 -14.28 5.22 0.48
C LEU A 92 -13.25 5.50 -0.63
N THR A 93 -11.98 5.41 -0.28
CA THR A 93 -10.87 5.55 -1.23
C THR A 93 -10.39 4.18 -1.67
N LEU A 94 -10.23 3.99 -2.97
CA LEU A 94 -9.57 2.81 -3.54
C LEU A 94 -8.16 3.18 -3.97
N PHE A 95 -7.20 2.39 -3.49
CA PHE A 95 -5.79 2.54 -3.76
C PHE A 95 -5.24 1.32 -4.49
N GLU A 96 -4.20 1.53 -5.27
CA GLU A 96 -3.31 0.49 -5.77
C GLU A 96 -2.08 0.43 -4.86
N LYS A 97 -1.71 -0.77 -4.41
CA LYS A 97 -0.50 -0.98 -3.61
C LYS A 97 0.72 -1.03 -4.53
N ARG A 98 1.69 -0.13 -4.31
CA ARG A 98 2.80 0.09 -5.24
C ARG A 98 4.14 -0.31 -4.65
N ALA A 99 4.40 0.01 -3.39
CA ALA A 99 5.60 -0.41 -2.72
C ALA A 99 5.41 -0.59 -1.21
N VAL A 100 6.29 -1.36 -0.59
CA VAL A 100 6.46 -1.43 0.87
C VAL A 100 7.89 -1.07 1.19
N VAL A 101 8.05 -0.18 2.16
CA VAL A 101 9.33 0.29 2.70
C VAL A 101 9.35 0.00 4.20
N ALA A 102 10.47 -0.46 4.73
CA ALA A 102 10.68 -0.65 6.17
C ALA A 102 12.16 -0.44 6.51
N GLU A 103 12.46 0.00 7.74
CA GLU A 103 13.82 0.35 8.17
C GLU A 103 14.54 1.33 7.21
N GLY A 104 13.77 2.21 6.56
CA GLY A 104 14.29 3.15 5.55
C GLY A 104 14.74 2.52 4.23
N LYS A 105 14.40 1.25 3.96
CA LYS A 105 14.78 0.50 2.76
C LYS A 105 13.55 0.06 1.98
N LEU A 106 13.67 0.02 0.64
CA LEU A 106 12.64 -0.62 -0.18
C LEU A 106 12.65 -2.12 0.11
N VAL A 107 11.47 -2.67 0.40
CA VAL A 107 11.28 -4.11 0.63
C VAL A 107 10.65 -4.75 -0.60
N ARG A 108 9.66 -4.10 -1.19
CA ARG A 108 8.94 -4.60 -2.37
C ARG A 108 8.39 -3.45 -3.18
N ILE A 109 8.44 -3.56 -4.50
CA ILE A 109 7.72 -2.74 -5.47
C ILE A 109 7.05 -3.65 -6.50
N TRP A 110 5.82 -3.31 -6.87
CA TRP A 110 5.05 -4.00 -7.91
C TRP A 110 4.96 -3.12 -9.16
N PRO A 111 4.63 -3.65 -10.35
CA PRO A 111 4.32 -2.83 -11.53
C PRO A 111 2.90 -2.27 -11.47
N HIS A 112 2.63 -1.13 -12.11
CA HIS A 112 1.29 -0.56 -12.22
C HIS A 112 0.38 -1.47 -13.07
N ARG A 113 -0.85 -1.75 -12.61
CA ARG A 113 -1.80 -2.62 -13.32
C ARG A 113 -3.23 -2.09 -13.42
N HIS A 114 -3.66 -1.21 -12.52
CA HIS A 114 -5.06 -0.78 -12.44
C HIS A 114 -5.26 0.64 -12.97
N GLU A 115 -6.26 0.87 -13.82
CA GLU A 115 -6.56 2.24 -14.29
C GLU A 115 -7.07 3.14 -13.15
N ALA A 116 -6.57 4.37 -13.10
CA ALA A 116 -7.10 5.38 -12.18
C ALA A 116 -8.25 6.15 -12.84
N LYS A 117 -9.29 6.42 -12.05
CA LYS A 117 -10.42 7.28 -12.42
C LYS A 117 -10.52 8.44 -11.44
N PRO A 118 -9.51 9.33 -11.39
CA PRO A 118 -9.49 10.37 -10.40
C PRO A 118 -10.58 11.41 -10.66
N LYS A 119 -11.29 11.81 -9.60
CA LYS A 119 -11.99 13.10 -9.59
C LYS A 119 -10.92 14.21 -9.56
N ARG A 120 -11.18 15.35 -10.20
CA ARG A 120 -10.21 16.45 -10.38
C ARG A 120 -9.45 16.74 -9.07
N GLY A 121 -8.12 16.72 -9.12
CA GLY A 121 -7.24 17.11 -8.01
C GLY A 121 -6.82 15.99 -7.04
N SER A 122 -7.25 14.74 -7.24
CA SER A 122 -6.96 13.63 -6.31
C SER A 122 -5.93 12.61 -6.82
N ALA A 123 -5.22 12.89 -7.92
CA ALA A 123 -4.22 11.98 -8.45
C ALA A 123 -2.92 11.98 -7.62
N GLY A 124 -2.18 10.88 -7.65
CA GLY A 124 -0.82 10.80 -7.10
C GLY A 124 -0.60 9.63 -6.16
N PHE A 125 0.54 9.67 -5.47
CA PHE A 125 0.96 8.66 -4.50
C PHE A 125 0.77 9.14 -3.07
N PHE A 126 0.56 8.17 -2.18
CA PHE A 126 0.44 8.40 -0.74
C PHE A 126 1.28 7.38 0.02
N ALA A 127 1.84 7.82 1.14
CA ALA A 127 2.37 6.93 2.17
C ALA A 127 1.24 6.65 3.18
N ILE A 128 1.01 5.38 3.48
CA ILE A 128 0.18 4.94 4.59
C ILE A 128 1.07 4.17 5.57
N THR A 129 0.95 4.50 6.85
CA THR A 129 1.66 3.82 7.95
C THR A 129 0.79 3.84 9.21
N GLU A 130 1.24 3.17 10.27
CA GLU A 130 0.57 3.26 11.56
C GLU A 130 0.49 4.72 12.01
N GLY A 131 -0.70 5.10 12.47
CA GLY A 131 -0.95 6.42 13.01
C GLY A 131 -1.08 6.37 14.52
N THR A 132 -2.02 7.14 15.05
CA THR A 132 -2.35 7.10 16.48
C THR A 132 -3.30 5.93 16.78
N SER A 133 -3.63 5.73 18.06
CA SER A 133 -4.66 4.77 18.49
C SER A 133 -6.04 4.98 17.83
N PHE A 134 -6.27 6.12 17.17
CA PHE A 134 -7.56 6.47 16.56
C PHE A 134 -7.58 6.35 15.03
N SER A 135 -6.45 6.26 14.33
CA SER A 135 -6.42 6.15 12.85
C SER A 135 -5.02 5.78 12.33
N HIS A 136 -4.90 5.55 11.02
CA HIS A 136 -3.61 5.48 10.32
C HIS A 136 -3.13 6.89 9.91
N LEU A 137 -1.83 7.00 9.62
CA LEU A 137 -1.28 8.21 9.02
C LEU A 137 -1.30 8.06 7.50
N ARG A 138 -1.91 9.02 6.79
CA ARG A 138 -1.81 9.15 5.33
C ARG A 138 -1.13 10.47 4.97
N VAL A 139 -0.07 10.39 4.17
CA VAL A 139 0.71 11.55 3.71
C VAL A 139 0.75 11.56 2.19
N GLN A 140 0.40 12.69 1.58
CA GLN A 140 0.58 12.91 0.13
C GLN A 140 2.08 12.90 -0.21
N LEU A 141 2.44 12.15 -1.24
CA LEU A 141 3.79 12.09 -1.80
C LEU A 141 3.82 12.78 -3.16
N TYR A 142 5.03 12.91 -3.73
CA TYR A 142 5.21 13.28 -5.14
C TYR A 142 4.48 12.30 -6.07
N ASP A 143 4.14 12.80 -7.26
CA ASP A 143 3.35 12.14 -8.27
C ASP A 143 4.12 11.13 -9.14
N GLU A 144 5.45 11.06 -8.99
CA GLU A 144 6.30 10.05 -9.63
C GLU A 144 6.77 8.98 -8.63
N ILE A 145 6.76 7.70 -9.03
CA ILE A 145 7.02 6.56 -8.13
C ILE A 145 8.44 6.56 -7.53
N ASN A 146 9.45 6.98 -8.30
CA ASN A 146 10.82 7.16 -7.83
C ASN A 146 10.90 8.11 -6.62
N HIS A 147 10.25 9.28 -6.73
CA HIS A 147 10.19 10.29 -5.70
C HIS A 147 9.33 9.85 -4.52
N ALA A 148 8.19 9.22 -4.78
CA ALA A 148 7.32 8.66 -3.74
C ALA A 148 8.06 7.61 -2.89
N VAL A 149 8.78 6.67 -3.51
CA VAL A 149 9.59 5.67 -2.79
C VAL A 149 10.72 6.33 -2.01
N ALA A 150 11.43 7.31 -2.60
CA ALA A 150 12.49 8.04 -1.90
C ALA A 150 11.95 8.76 -0.64
N GLN A 151 10.80 9.40 -0.73
CA GLN A 151 10.14 10.04 0.41
C GLN A 151 9.68 9.01 1.46
N ALA A 152 9.13 7.87 1.03
CA ALA A 152 8.70 6.81 1.94
C ALA A 152 9.90 6.21 2.71
N LYS A 153 11.07 6.06 2.07
CA LYS A 153 12.32 5.67 2.73
C LYS A 153 12.72 6.65 3.83
N VAL A 154 12.66 7.95 3.55
CA VAL A 154 12.94 8.98 4.56
C VAL A 154 11.92 8.95 5.70
N LEU A 155 10.63 8.79 5.39
CA LEU A 155 9.57 8.71 6.39
C LEU A 155 9.78 7.49 7.32
N SER A 156 9.98 6.30 6.75
CA SER A 156 10.25 5.07 7.50
C SER A 156 11.47 5.23 8.41
N ALA A 157 12.58 5.76 7.88
CA ALA A 157 13.80 5.99 8.67
C ALA A 157 13.56 6.95 9.85
N ARG A 158 12.77 8.01 9.65
CA ARG A 158 12.43 8.99 10.70
C ARG A 158 11.45 8.44 11.73
N MET A 159 10.64 7.47 11.36
CA MET A 159 9.71 6.77 12.24
C MET A 159 10.36 5.53 12.88
N ASN A 160 11.66 5.59 13.19
CA ASN A 160 12.41 4.49 13.81
C ASN A 160 12.29 3.16 13.05
N GLY A 161 12.22 3.22 11.72
CA GLY A 161 12.13 2.06 10.84
C GLY A 161 10.72 1.51 10.63
N SER A 162 9.66 2.16 11.14
CA SER A 162 8.28 1.74 10.91
C SER A 162 7.98 1.50 9.42
N PRO A 163 7.20 0.45 9.10
CA PRO A 163 6.85 0.14 7.74
C PRO A 163 5.88 1.17 7.15
N VAL A 164 6.05 1.46 5.87
CA VAL A 164 5.27 2.40 5.08
C VAL A 164 4.83 1.69 3.81
N VAL A 165 3.53 1.69 3.53
CA VAL A 165 3.01 1.26 2.23
C VAL A 165 2.85 2.50 1.35
N VAL A 166 3.48 2.46 0.16
CA VAL A 166 3.27 3.45 -0.89
C VAL A 166 2.12 2.96 -1.75
N VAL A 167 1.10 3.81 -1.88
CA VAL A 167 -0.09 3.52 -2.66
C VAL A 167 -0.32 4.59 -3.73
N ARG A 168 -0.92 4.20 -4.85
CA ARG A 168 -1.37 5.13 -5.90
C ARG A 168 -2.89 5.25 -5.84
N PHE A 169 -3.39 6.48 -5.89
CA PHE A 169 -4.83 6.71 -5.89
C PHE A 169 -5.49 6.18 -7.16
N LEU A 170 -6.56 5.39 -7.00
CA LEU A 170 -7.36 4.91 -8.13
C LEU A 170 -8.68 5.67 -8.24
N SER A 171 -9.46 5.70 -7.17
CA SER A 171 -10.77 6.34 -7.16
C SER A 171 -11.25 6.67 -5.76
N GLN A 172 -12.26 7.53 -5.68
CA GLN A 172 -12.89 7.93 -4.43
C GLN A 172 -14.39 8.08 -4.64
N THR A 173 -15.15 7.51 -3.70
CA THR A 173 -16.62 7.60 -3.69
C THR A 173 -17.08 8.10 -2.34
N ASP A 174 -18.06 8.99 -2.33
CA ASP A 174 -18.75 9.37 -1.11
C ASP A 174 -19.47 8.13 -0.57
N TRP A 175 -19.33 7.86 0.72
CA TRP A 175 -19.86 6.65 1.36
C TRP A 175 -20.94 7.07 2.35
N TYR A 176 -22.20 6.84 1.97
CA TYR A 176 -23.40 7.19 2.73
C TYR A 176 -24.54 6.21 2.45
#